data_AF-A0A841IU92-F1
#
_entry.id   AF-A0A841IU92-F1
#
_cell.length_a   1.000
_cell.length_b   1.000
_cell.length_c   1.000
_cell.angle_alpha   90.00
_cell.angle_beta   90.00
_cell.angle_gamma   90.00
#
_symmetry.space_group_name_H-M   'P 1'
#
loop_
_entity.id
_entity.type
_entity.pdbx_description
1 polymer ?
#
loop_
_entity_poly.entity_id
_entity_poly.type
_entity_poly.pdbx_seq_one_letter_code
_entity_poly.pdbx_strand_id
1 'polypeptide(L)'
;MYLARINLDPKRSTGMDQWAAMGRAVRRAVDPDPESDARVLWARTSPNTLVVSSDTAPAWGKVPGAVSAAIHPMPRYPEGETIRWELISAPTTQRRTERAEEGQRPRGKRVPLPEEEFENWLDGKFAGAVSVTAVKWKHLGGRPARYHFTGEAVVQDSEALHELCLKGIGAGTATGAGLLLASPLAPQ
;
A
#
# COMPACT_ATOMS: atom_id res chain seq x y z
N MET A 1 11.67 -11.56 1.63
CA MET A 1 10.75 -10.41 1.67
C MET A 1 10.56 -9.98 3.11
N TYR A 2 10.56 -8.68 3.33
CA TYR A 2 10.61 -8.07 4.64
C TYR A 2 9.48 -7.06 4.79
N LEU A 3 8.89 -7.06 5.98
CA LEU A 3 8.05 -5.98 6.46
C LEU A 3 8.85 -5.26 7.55
N ALA A 4 9.21 -4.01 7.28
CA ALA A 4 9.91 -3.14 8.21
C ALA A 4 8.94 -2.09 8.75
N ARG A 5 8.78 -2.04 10.07
CA ARG A 5 8.15 -0.92 10.77
C ARG A 5 9.25 -0.02 11.31
N ILE A 6 9.38 1.16 10.73
CA ILE A 6 10.40 2.16 11.05
C ILE A 6 9.73 3.27 11.86
N ASN A 7 10.25 3.50 13.07
CA ASN A 7 9.85 4.63 13.90
C ASN A 7 10.65 5.87 13.48
N LEU A 8 9.93 6.97 13.26
CA LEU A 8 10.47 8.25 12.83
C LEU A 8 10.38 9.27 13.97
N ASP A 9 11.39 10.13 14.08
CA ASP A 9 11.31 11.42 14.76
C ASP A 9 10.69 12.44 13.80
N PRO A 10 9.46 12.93 14.07
CA PRO A 10 8.78 13.88 13.21
C PRO A 10 9.56 15.16 12.94
N LYS A 11 10.39 15.60 13.91
CA LYS A 11 11.19 16.84 13.79
C LYS A 11 12.36 16.70 12.82
N ARG A 12 12.79 15.46 12.56
CA ARG A 12 13.95 15.12 11.70
C ARG A 12 13.54 14.43 10.40
N SER A 13 12.29 14.02 10.29
CA SER A 13 11.71 13.41 9.10
C SER A 13 11.17 14.47 8.13
N THR A 14 10.97 14.10 6.87
CA THR A 14 10.23 14.94 5.92
C THR A 14 8.78 15.14 6.40
N GLY A 15 8.11 16.21 5.96
CA GLY A 15 6.69 16.42 6.25
C GLY A 15 5.80 15.27 5.75
N MET A 16 4.61 15.12 6.35
CA MET A 16 3.61 14.15 5.87
C MET A 16 3.14 14.45 4.44
N ASP A 17 3.29 15.70 4.02
CA ASP A 17 2.99 16.27 2.71
C ASP A 17 4.17 16.17 1.70
N GLN A 18 5.29 15.59 2.10
CA GLN A 18 6.49 15.47 1.26
C GLN A 18 6.67 14.04 0.74
N TRP A 19 5.59 13.43 0.26
CA TRP A 19 5.55 12.02 -0.12
C TRP A 19 6.60 11.62 -1.16
N ALA A 20 6.86 12.48 -2.15
CA ALA A 20 7.86 12.21 -3.18
C ALA A 20 9.29 12.19 -2.62
N ALA A 21 9.59 13.04 -1.64
CA ALA A 21 10.89 13.04 -0.97
C ALA A 21 11.06 11.78 -0.12
N MET A 22 10.04 11.41 0.65
CA MET A 22 10.04 10.17 1.43
C MET A 22 10.16 8.94 0.52
N GLY A 23 9.42 8.88 -0.59
CA GLY A 23 9.49 7.76 -1.52
C GLY A 23 10.88 7.56 -2.13
N ARG A 24 11.57 8.64 -2.48
CA ARG A 24 12.98 8.57 -2.92
C ARG A 24 13.91 8.08 -1.81
N ALA A 25 13.70 8.54 -0.57
CA ALA A 25 14.50 8.12 0.56
C ALA A 25 14.31 6.61 0.87
N VAL A 26 13.06 6.14 0.86
CA VAL A 26 12.72 4.73 1.03
C VAL A 26 13.35 3.88 -0.07
N ARG A 27 13.22 4.31 -1.34
CA ARG A 27 13.83 3.59 -2.47
C ARG A 27 15.33 3.41 -2.26
N ARG A 28 16.06 4.48 -1.98
CA ARG A 28 17.51 4.45 -1.71
C ARG A 28 17.89 3.63 -0.48
N ALA A 29 17.00 3.52 0.50
CA ALA A 29 17.23 2.71 1.70
C ALA A 29 17.04 1.21 1.41
N VAL A 30 16.11 0.83 0.53
CA VAL A 30 15.93 -0.57 0.11
C VAL A 30 17.02 -0.99 -0.86
N ASP A 31 17.22 -0.20 -1.93
CA ASP A 31 18.26 -0.44 -2.90
C ASP A 31 18.81 0.89 -3.44
N PRO A 32 20.09 1.21 -3.21
CA PRO A 32 20.70 2.41 -3.74
C PRO A 32 20.99 2.34 -5.25
N ASP A 33 20.97 1.15 -5.87
CA ASP A 33 21.19 1.00 -7.31
C ASP A 33 19.98 1.55 -8.10
N PRO A 34 20.16 2.59 -8.94
CA PRO A 34 19.08 3.15 -9.74
C PRO A 34 18.52 2.18 -10.79
N GLU A 35 19.29 1.18 -11.23
CA GLU A 35 18.87 0.18 -12.23
C GLU A 35 18.23 -1.06 -11.61
N SER A 36 18.20 -1.14 -10.27
CA SER A 36 17.59 -2.25 -9.55
C SER A 36 16.10 -2.38 -9.85
N ASP A 37 15.63 -3.62 -10.00
CA ASP A 37 14.22 -3.96 -10.12
C ASP A 37 13.57 -4.33 -8.77
N ALA A 38 14.28 -4.09 -7.65
CA ALA A 38 13.82 -4.40 -6.31
C ALA A 38 12.39 -3.86 -6.06
N ARG A 39 11.50 -4.73 -5.63
CA ARG A 39 10.11 -4.36 -5.33
C ARG A 39 10.06 -3.68 -3.97
N VAL A 40 9.52 -2.46 -3.94
CA VAL A 40 9.32 -1.70 -2.71
C VAL A 40 7.95 -1.02 -2.70
N LEU A 41 7.23 -1.24 -1.61
CA LEU A 41 6.05 -0.48 -1.24
C LEU A 41 6.27 0.13 0.14
N TRP A 42 5.61 1.25 0.38
CA TRP A 42 5.65 1.88 1.67
C TRP A 42 4.37 2.63 1.95
N ALA A 43 4.10 2.84 3.23
CA ALA A 43 3.05 3.73 3.68
C ALA A 43 3.51 4.40 4.97
N ARG A 44 3.16 5.68 5.11
CA ARG A 44 3.34 6.40 6.37
C ARG A 44 1.98 6.45 7.07
N THR A 45 1.79 5.57 8.05
CA THR A 45 0.51 5.39 8.76
C THR A 45 0.32 6.42 9.87
N SER A 46 1.41 7.02 10.35
CA SER A 46 1.38 8.15 11.28
C SER A 46 2.61 9.06 11.07
N PRO A 47 2.66 10.27 11.66
CA PRO A 47 3.85 11.10 11.63
C PRO A 47 5.12 10.38 12.14
N ASN A 48 4.98 9.37 12.99
CA ASN A 48 6.09 8.67 13.61
C ASN A 48 6.28 7.25 13.05
N THR A 49 5.42 6.79 12.14
CA THR A 49 5.42 5.38 11.72
C THR A 49 5.45 5.27 10.20
N LEU A 50 6.54 4.69 9.70
CA LEU A 50 6.72 4.32 8.31
C LEU A 50 6.77 2.80 8.21
N VAL A 51 5.94 2.23 7.35
CA VAL A 51 5.96 0.81 7.05
C VAL A 51 6.51 0.62 5.64
N VAL A 52 7.46 -0.30 5.49
CA VAL A 52 8.11 -0.64 4.22
C VAL A 52 7.96 -2.14 3.99
N SER A 53 7.45 -2.50 2.81
CA SER A 53 7.40 -3.86 2.29
C SER A 53 8.38 -3.95 1.13
N SER A 54 9.34 -4.87 1.20
CA SER A 54 10.36 -5.04 0.16
C SER A 54 10.87 -6.47 0.04
N ASP A 55 11.44 -6.81 -1.12
CA ASP A 55 12.16 -8.08 -1.29
C ASP A 55 13.44 -8.14 -0.45
N THR A 56 14.13 -7.01 -0.33
CA THR A 56 15.40 -6.83 0.36
C THR A 56 15.21 -6.11 1.69
N ALA A 57 15.98 -6.47 2.72
CA ALA A 57 15.90 -5.80 4.01
C ALA A 57 16.37 -4.34 3.87
N PRO A 58 15.55 -3.33 4.24
CA PRO A 58 15.94 -1.94 4.07
C PRO A 58 17.09 -1.56 5.01
N ALA A 59 18.05 -0.79 4.49
CA ALA A 59 19.01 -0.02 5.28
C ALA A 59 18.29 1.16 5.97
N TRP A 60 17.40 0.85 6.91
CA TRP A 60 16.45 1.76 7.55
C TRP A 60 17.10 3.01 8.16
N GLY A 61 18.35 2.92 8.65
CA GLY A 61 19.09 4.07 9.19
C GLY A 61 19.40 5.17 8.16
N LYS A 62 19.26 4.87 6.86
CA LYS A 62 19.36 5.86 5.77
C LYS A 62 18.05 6.63 5.53
N VAL A 63 16.94 6.21 6.15
CA VAL A 63 15.67 6.92 6.05
C VAL A 63 15.72 8.17 6.95
N PRO A 64 15.43 9.38 6.42
CA PRO A 64 15.45 10.61 7.20
C PRO A 64 14.53 10.55 8.43
N GLY A 65 15.11 10.83 9.59
CA GLY A 65 14.41 10.83 10.86
C GLY A 65 14.18 9.44 11.47
N ALA A 66 14.69 8.35 10.88
CA ALA A 66 14.57 7.02 11.49
C ALA A 66 15.29 6.95 12.84
N VAL A 67 14.58 6.42 13.85
CA VAL A 67 15.06 6.26 15.23
C VAL A 67 15.27 4.79 15.57
N SER A 68 14.34 3.93 15.15
CA SER A 68 14.44 2.49 15.33
C SER A 68 13.64 1.77 14.23
N ALA A 69 13.91 0.48 14.04
CA ALA A 69 13.14 -0.35 13.13
C ALA A 69 12.95 -1.76 13.69
N ALA A 70 11.76 -2.31 13.46
CA ALA A 70 11.48 -3.74 13.61
C ALA A 70 11.33 -4.32 12.20
N ILE A 71 12.17 -5.28 11.86
CA ILE A 71 12.20 -5.91 10.52
C ILE A 71 11.91 -7.39 10.69
N HIS A 72 10.85 -7.85 10.05
CA HIS A 72 10.42 -9.24 10.09
C HIS A 72 10.24 -9.77 8.68
N PRO A 73 10.33 -11.09 8.47
CA PRO A 73 9.78 -11.70 7.27
C PRO A 73 8.32 -11.27 7.08
N MET A 74 7.91 -11.06 5.83
CA MET A 74 6.50 -10.79 5.52
C MET A 74 5.65 -11.96 6.02
N PRO A 75 4.63 -11.73 6.86
CA PRO A 75 3.79 -12.81 7.38
C PRO A 75 3.02 -13.51 6.25
N ARG A 76 2.71 -14.79 6.50
CA ARG A 76 1.81 -15.59 5.67
C ARG A 76 0.61 -15.98 6.50
N TYR A 77 -0.54 -16.02 5.84
CA TYR A 77 -1.82 -16.32 6.47
C TYR A 77 -2.43 -17.54 5.79
N PRO A 78 -2.75 -18.63 6.51
CA PRO A 78 -3.44 -19.77 5.95
C PRO A 78 -4.82 -19.40 5.42
N GLU A 79 -5.27 -20.16 4.42
CA GLU A 79 -6.64 -20.06 3.88
C GLU A 79 -7.67 -20.37 4.97
N GLY A 80 -8.77 -19.63 4.95
CA GLY A 80 -9.82 -19.69 5.97
C GLY A 80 -9.51 -18.89 7.24
N GLU A 81 -8.30 -18.33 7.43
CA GLU A 81 -8.02 -17.45 8.57
C GLU A 81 -8.73 -16.11 8.41
N THR A 82 -9.29 -15.61 9.51
CA THR A 82 -9.80 -14.24 9.60
C THR A 82 -8.69 -13.29 10.01
N ILE A 83 -8.44 -12.29 9.16
CA ILE A 83 -7.43 -11.26 9.37
C ILE A 83 -8.05 -9.88 9.51
N ARG A 84 -7.32 -8.99 10.19
CA ARG A 84 -7.48 -7.54 10.03
C ARG A 84 -6.61 -7.08 8.89
N TRP A 85 -7.08 -6.06 8.17
CA TRP A 85 -6.32 -5.46 7.10
C TRP A 85 -6.40 -3.93 7.13
N GLU A 86 -5.35 -3.29 6.61
CA GLU A 86 -5.24 -1.85 6.45
C GLU A 86 -4.67 -1.52 5.06
N LEU A 87 -5.22 -0.51 4.40
CA LEU A 87 -4.78 -0.06 3.09
C LEU A 87 -4.89 1.46 3.00
N ILE A 88 -3.78 2.16 2.78
CA ILE A 88 -3.83 3.57 2.36
C ILE A 88 -3.79 3.60 0.84
N SER A 89 -4.86 4.02 0.16
CA SER A 89 -4.88 4.08 -1.30
C SER A 89 -5.62 5.31 -1.84
N ALA A 90 -5.48 5.55 -3.14
CA ALA A 90 -6.27 6.51 -3.89
C ALA A 90 -7.16 5.74 -4.89
N PRO A 91 -8.43 5.46 -4.53
CA PRO A 91 -9.37 4.76 -5.40
C PRO A 91 -9.57 5.56 -6.69
N THR A 92 -9.32 4.90 -7.82
CA THR A 92 -9.50 5.50 -9.14
C THR A 92 -10.10 4.49 -10.10
N THR A 93 -10.85 4.99 -11.07
CA THR A 93 -11.35 4.23 -12.21
C THR A 93 -10.84 4.83 -13.52
N GLN A 94 -10.81 4.04 -14.58
CA GLN A 94 -10.54 4.54 -15.92
C GLN A 94 -11.86 4.92 -16.57
N ARG A 95 -12.05 6.22 -16.81
CA ARG A 95 -13.16 6.66 -17.64
C ARG A 95 -12.86 6.26 -19.09
N ARG A 96 -13.65 5.33 -19.65
CA ARG A 96 -13.61 5.06 -21.10
C ARG A 96 -14.08 6.33 -21.79
N THR A 97 -13.22 6.94 -22.59
CA THR A 97 -13.64 7.91 -23.59
C THR A 97 -14.32 7.14 -24.71
N GLU A 98 -15.58 7.46 -25.02
CA GLU A 98 -16.42 6.83 -26.07
C GLU A 98 -15.87 6.97 -27.50
N ARG A 99 -14.65 7.49 -27.67
CA ARG A 99 -13.95 7.67 -28.95
C ARG A 99 -12.61 6.93 -28.99
N ALA A 100 -12.57 5.68 -28.55
CA ALA A 100 -11.46 4.81 -28.94
C ALA A 100 -11.82 4.20 -30.29
N GLU A 101 -11.25 4.76 -31.37
CA GLU A 101 -11.28 4.12 -32.68
C GLU A 101 -10.71 2.69 -32.58
N GLU A 102 -11.31 1.75 -33.32
CA GLU A 102 -10.88 0.35 -33.37
C GLU A 102 -9.37 0.26 -33.63
N GLY A 103 -8.63 -0.32 -32.67
CA GLY A 103 -7.19 -0.56 -32.76
C GLY A 103 -6.31 0.28 -31.83
N GLN A 104 -6.84 1.34 -31.18
CA GLN A 104 -6.07 2.09 -30.18
C GLN A 104 -6.32 1.57 -28.76
N ARG A 105 -5.24 1.21 -28.04
CA ARG A 105 -5.32 0.86 -26.61
C ARG A 105 -6.02 2.00 -25.87
N PRO A 106 -7.13 1.75 -25.15
CA PRO A 106 -7.91 2.80 -24.51
C PRO A 106 -7.05 3.52 -23.47
N ARG A 107 -6.57 4.71 -23.81
CA ARG A 107 -5.75 5.57 -22.94
C ARG A 107 -6.67 6.43 -22.07
N GLY A 108 -7.57 5.77 -21.34
CA GLY A 108 -8.55 6.43 -20.47
C GLY A 108 -7.88 7.18 -19.32
N LYS A 109 -8.29 8.42 -19.08
CA LYS A 109 -7.82 9.22 -17.93
C LYS A 109 -8.29 8.54 -16.64
N ARG A 110 -7.36 8.36 -15.68
CA ARG A 110 -7.73 7.93 -14.32
C ARG A 110 -8.46 9.08 -13.63
N VAL A 111 -9.66 8.78 -13.14
CA VAL A 111 -10.47 9.72 -12.36
C VAL A 111 -10.70 9.15 -10.95
N PRO A 112 -10.81 10.01 -9.93
CA PRO A 112 -11.22 9.56 -8.60
C PRO A 112 -12.53 8.80 -8.65
N LEU A 113 -12.61 7.72 -7.89
CA LEU A 113 -13.83 6.95 -7.70
C LEU A 113 -14.68 7.61 -6.61
N PRO A 114 -16.03 7.69 -6.74
CA PRO A 114 -16.89 8.17 -5.66
C PRO A 114 -16.96 7.15 -4.50
N GLU A 115 -17.28 7.60 -3.28
CA GLU A 115 -17.18 6.77 -2.07
C GLU A 115 -18.18 5.60 -2.06
N GLU A 116 -19.33 5.78 -2.70
CA GLU A 116 -20.37 4.76 -2.84
C GLU A 116 -19.89 3.53 -3.64
N GLU A 117 -18.82 3.67 -4.42
CA GLU A 117 -18.22 2.59 -5.21
C GLU A 117 -16.99 1.95 -4.53
N PHE A 118 -16.59 2.39 -3.33
CA PHE A 118 -15.37 1.92 -2.67
C PHE A 118 -15.41 0.43 -2.33
N GLU A 119 -16.53 -0.08 -1.84
CA GLU A 119 -16.67 -1.49 -1.48
C GLU A 119 -16.50 -2.38 -2.73
N ASN A 120 -17.24 -2.09 -3.80
CA ASN A 120 -17.11 -2.78 -5.09
C ASN A 120 -15.69 -2.71 -5.66
N TRP A 121 -15.02 -1.57 -5.48
CA TRP A 121 -13.62 -1.42 -5.91
C TRP A 121 -12.68 -2.29 -5.08
N LEU A 122 -12.84 -2.33 -3.76
CA LEU A 122 -12.04 -3.19 -2.89
C LEU A 122 -12.28 -4.67 -3.20
N ASP A 123 -13.52 -5.09 -3.39
CA ASP A 123 -13.86 -6.46 -3.80
C ASP A 123 -13.15 -6.83 -5.10
N GLY A 124 -13.16 -5.95 -6.10
CA GLY A 124 -12.42 -6.17 -7.34
C GLY A 124 -10.90 -6.16 -7.18
N LYS A 125 -10.35 -5.49 -6.16
CA LYS A 125 -8.90 -5.46 -5.87
C LYS A 125 -8.42 -6.64 -5.03
N PHE A 126 -9.29 -7.16 -4.18
CA PHE A 126 -9.03 -8.30 -3.33
C PHE A 126 -9.50 -9.63 -3.92
N ALA A 127 -10.25 -9.59 -5.02
CA ALA A 127 -10.82 -10.76 -5.69
C ALA A 127 -9.84 -11.93 -5.77
N GLY A 128 -10.24 -13.06 -5.19
CA GLY A 128 -9.48 -14.30 -5.15
C GLY A 128 -8.45 -14.40 -4.03
N ALA A 129 -7.99 -13.29 -3.45
CA ALA A 129 -7.05 -13.30 -2.33
C ALA A 129 -7.76 -13.36 -0.97
N VAL A 130 -8.77 -12.52 -0.78
CA VAL A 130 -9.55 -12.44 0.47
C VAL A 130 -11.01 -12.13 0.19
N SER A 131 -11.88 -12.57 1.09
CA SER A 131 -13.29 -12.16 1.15
C SER A 131 -13.45 -11.11 2.25
N VAL A 132 -13.74 -9.85 1.88
CA VAL A 132 -13.96 -8.78 2.86
C VAL A 132 -15.24 -9.03 3.65
N THR A 133 -15.16 -8.94 4.97
CA THR A 133 -16.31 -9.12 5.88
C THR A 133 -16.73 -7.82 6.54
N ALA A 134 -15.81 -6.87 6.70
CA ALA A 134 -16.10 -5.54 7.21
C ALA A 134 -15.10 -4.54 6.63
N VAL A 135 -15.56 -3.32 6.39
CA VAL A 135 -14.71 -2.22 5.91
C VAL A 135 -15.15 -0.88 6.50
N LYS A 136 -14.16 -0.03 6.78
CA LYS A 136 -14.31 1.38 7.14
C LYS A 136 -13.26 2.18 6.40
N TRP A 137 -13.55 3.46 6.17
CA TRP A 137 -12.57 4.37 5.57
C TRP A 137 -12.56 5.74 6.23
N LYS A 138 -11.40 6.40 6.11
CA LYS A 138 -11.18 7.78 6.51
C LYS A 138 -10.46 8.55 5.41
N HIS A 139 -11.00 9.71 5.04
CA HIS A 139 -10.33 10.63 4.12
C HIS A 139 -9.07 11.23 4.76
N LEU A 140 -7.95 11.17 4.04
CA LEU A 140 -6.64 11.69 4.45
C LEU A 140 -6.23 12.98 3.71
N GLY A 141 -7.01 13.41 2.72
CA GLY A 141 -6.66 14.53 1.84
C GLY A 141 -5.74 14.15 0.68
N GLY A 142 -5.16 15.17 0.04
CA GLY A 142 -4.24 15.01 -1.10
C GLY A 142 -4.92 15.08 -2.47
N ARG A 143 -4.10 15.07 -3.53
CA ARG A 143 -4.55 15.06 -4.92
C ARG A 143 -3.73 14.03 -5.73
N PRO A 144 -4.31 12.90 -6.16
CA PRO A 144 -5.69 12.47 -5.92
C PRO A 144 -5.98 12.23 -4.42
N ALA A 145 -7.27 12.32 -4.05
CA ALA A 145 -7.73 12.11 -2.68
C ALA A 145 -7.33 10.70 -2.21
N ARG A 146 -6.78 10.64 -0.99
CA ARG A 146 -6.33 9.39 -0.36
C ARG A 146 -7.24 9.03 0.78
N TYR A 147 -7.40 7.73 0.96
CA TYR A 147 -8.23 7.16 1.99
C TYR A 147 -7.43 6.10 2.74
N HIS A 148 -7.62 6.07 4.06
CA HIS A 148 -7.19 4.97 4.89
C HIS A 148 -8.38 4.02 5.06
N PHE A 149 -8.27 2.85 4.45
CA PHE A 149 -9.21 1.75 4.59
C PHE A 149 -8.73 0.81 5.69
N THR A 150 -9.64 0.38 6.54
CA THR A 150 -9.40 -0.67 7.53
C THR A 150 -10.55 -1.63 7.53
N GLY A 151 -10.30 -2.90 7.85
CA GLY A 151 -11.35 -3.89 7.82
C GLY A 151 -10.93 -5.25 8.32
N GLU A 152 -11.86 -6.19 8.11
CA GLU A 152 -11.68 -7.60 8.36
C GLU A 152 -11.95 -8.38 7.07
N ALA A 153 -11.27 -9.50 6.91
CA ALA A 153 -11.46 -10.39 5.76
C ALA A 153 -11.08 -11.83 6.10
N VAL A 154 -11.62 -12.76 5.34
CA VAL A 154 -11.23 -14.18 5.38
C VAL A 154 -10.28 -14.46 4.22
N VAL A 155 -9.14 -15.10 4.50
CA VAL A 155 -8.16 -15.46 3.47
C VAL A 155 -8.72 -16.55 2.56
N GLN A 156 -8.70 -16.30 1.25
CA GLN A 156 -9.13 -17.25 0.22
C GLN A 156 -7.94 -17.92 -0.47
N ASP A 157 -6.87 -17.17 -0.73
CA ASP A 157 -5.62 -17.66 -1.33
C ASP A 157 -4.44 -16.92 -0.67
N SER A 158 -3.59 -17.70 0.01
CA SER A 158 -2.45 -17.19 0.76
C SER A 158 -1.39 -16.54 -0.14
N GLU A 159 -1.11 -17.12 -1.31
CA GLU A 159 -0.11 -16.61 -2.24
C GLU A 159 -0.63 -15.37 -2.97
N ALA A 160 -1.91 -15.34 -3.35
CA ALA A 160 -2.52 -14.14 -3.93
C ALA A 160 -2.51 -12.96 -2.95
N LEU A 161 -2.84 -13.19 -1.67
CA LEU A 161 -2.74 -12.18 -0.62
C LEU A 161 -1.29 -11.70 -0.45
N HIS A 162 -0.34 -12.63 -0.43
CA HIS A 162 1.09 -12.30 -0.32
C HIS A 162 1.55 -11.41 -1.49
N GLU A 163 1.14 -11.74 -2.72
CA GLU A 163 1.44 -10.94 -3.91
C GLU A 163 0.77 -9.56 -3.90
N LEU A 164 -0.44 -9.42 -3.34
CA LEU A 164 -1.09 -8.12 -3.17
C LEU A 164 -0.33 -7.21 -2.20
N CYS A 165 0.18 -7.76 -1.09
CA CYS A 165 1.03 -7.03 -0.13
C CYS A 165 2.36 -6.54 -0.74
N LEU A 166 2.75 -7.03 -1.92
CA LEU A 166 3.99 -6.68 -2.62
C LEU A 166 3.79 -5.80 -3.83
N LYS A 167 2.77 -6.08 -4.66
CA LYS A 167 2.46 -5.30 -5.87
C LYS A 167 1.74 -4.01 -5.53
N GLY A 168 0.95 -4.07 -4.46
CA GLY A 168 0.20 -2.95 -3.94
C GLY A 168 -1.07 -2.71 -4.73
N ILE A 169 -1.97 -1.98 -4.10
CA ILE A 169 -3.35 -1.85 -4.56
C ILE A 169 -3.65 -0.41 -4.96
N GLY A 170 -4.01 -0.22 -6.22
CA GLY A 170 -4.48 1.07 -6.74
C GLY A 170 -3.36 1.98 -7.22
N ALA A 171 -3.60 3.29 -7.13
CA ALA A 171 -2.68 4.31 -7.63
C ALA A 171 -1.82 4.89 -6.49
N GLY A 172 -0.70 5.52 -6.85
CA GLY A 172 0.12 6.27 -5.91
C GLY A 172 1.14 5.44 -5.13
N THR A 173 1.47 4.23 -5.58
CA THR A 173 2.45 3.33 -4.93
C THR A 173 3.81 3.98 -4.69
N ALA A 174 4.33 4.72 -5.67
CA ALA A 174 5.58 5.50 -5.53
C ALA A 174 5.50 6.63 -4.48
N THR A 175 4.29 7.00 -4.05
CA THR A 175 4.01 8.14 -3.17
C THR A 175 3.43 7.73 -1.82
N GLY A 176 3.65 6.48 -1.41
CA GLY A 176 3.29 5.99 -0.08
C GLY A 176 1.84 5.53 0.06
N ALA A 177 1.25 5.07 -1.04
CA ALA A 177 -0.08 4.49 -1.10
C ALA A 177 -0.01 3.05 -1.66
N GLY A 178 -1.11 2.32 -1.62
CA GLY A 178 -1.23 0.96 -2.15
C GLY A 178 -0.60 -0.14 -1.29
N LEU A 179 0.07 0.15 -0.19
CA LEU A 179 0.54 -0.90 0.72
C LEU A 179 -0.65 -1.50 1.48
N LEU A 180 -0.90 -2.79 1.24
CA LEU A 180 -1.82 -3.61 2.03
C LEU A 180 -1.04 -4.19 3.21
N LEU A 181 -1.55 -3.99 4.42
CA LEU A 181 -1.07 -4.61 5.64
C LEU A 181 -2.12 -5.58 6.14
N ALA A 182 -1.68 -6.76 6.56
CA ALA A 182 -2.53 -7.75 7.20
C ALA A 182 -1.99 -8.07 8.61
N SER A 183 -2.88 -8.50 9.50
CA SER A 183 -2.54 -9.03 10.81
C SER A 183 -3.60 -10.02 11.30
N PRO A 184 -3.24 -11.01 12.13
CA PRO A 184 -4.22 -11.92 12.71
C PRO A 184 -5.26 -11.17 13.55
N LEU A 185 -6.52 -11.62 13.54
CA LEU A 185 -7.58 -11.02 14.35
C LEU A 185 -7.37 -11.23 15.86
N ALA A 186 -6.81 -12.39 16.22
CA ALA A 186 -6.36 -12.72 17.58
C ALA A 186 -4.82 -12.75 17.61
N PRO A 187 -4.16 -12.18 18.64
CA PRO A 187 -2.72 -12.33 18.79
C PRO A 187 -2.37 -13.81 18.93
N GLN A 188 -1.42 -14.29 18.12
CA GLN A 188 -0.78 -15.60 18.29
C GLN A 188 0.22 -15.55 19.45
#